data_AF-A0A6G3MH70-F1
#
_entry.id   AF-A0A6G3MH70-F1
#
_cell.length_a   1.000
_cell.length_b   1.000
_cell.length_c   1.000
_cell.angle_alpha   90.00
_cell.angle_beta   90.00
_cell.angle_gamma   90.00
#
_symmetry.space_group_name_H-M   'P 1'
#
loop_
_entity.id
_entity.type
_entity.pdbx_description
1 polymer ?
#
loop_
_entity_poly.entity_id
_entity_poly.type
_entity_poly.pdbx_seq_one_letter_code
_entity_poly.pdbx_strand_id
1 'polypeptide(L)'
;NNGKCVKLAENWYDCICQRGYGGKNCEFFYCVPPCNADYENCTGPNICSCLNKNKTIPFCNITTCAEDSCEHGGKCKIRYNAIICMCNTSKYAGQFCEKECPKPCLYGICSYFKTHMKYYLSNSEIFFHVIYGLLHRYMTNLKIAKNEHREYSLAI
;
A
#
# COMPACT_ATOMS: atom_id res chain seq x y z
N ASN A 1 -28.28 -13.97 -23.98
CA ASN A 1 -27.97 -12.69 -23.29
C ASN A 1 -29.12 -11.68 -23.32
N ASN A 2 -30.38 -12.16 -23.42
CA ASN A 2 -31.63 -11.39 -23.26
C ASN A 2 -31.70 -10.03 -23.99
N GLY A 3 -30.96 -9.88 -25.10
CA GLY A 3 -31.03 -8.73 -25.99
C GLY A 3 -32.31 -8.76 -26.83
N LYS A 4 -32.76 -7.59 -27.28
CA LYS A 4 -33.90 -7.47 -28.18
C LYS A 4 -33.38 -7.35 -29.61
N CYS A 5 -33.62 -8.38 -30.42
CA CYS A 5 -33.15 -8.44 -31.81
C CYS A 5 -34.31 -8.25 -32.79
N VAL A 6 -34.10 -7.44 -33.82
CA VAL A 6 -35.02 -7.24 -34.94
C VAL A 6 -34.42 -7.81 -36.22
N LYS A 7 -35.18 -8.62 -36.96
CA LYS A 7 -34.77 -9.16 -38.26
C LYS A 7 -34.93 -8.08 -39.32
N LEU A 8 -33.86 -7.85 -40.08
CA LEU A 8 -33.81 -6.83 -41.13
C LEU A 8 -33.69 -7.46 -42.54
N ALA A 9 -33.07 -8.65 -42.67
CA ALA A 9 -33.06 -9.46 -43.89
C ALA A 9 -32.85 -10.95 -43.58
N GLU A 10 -32.74 -11.80 -44.61
CA GLU A 10 -32.37 -13.20 -44.45
C GLU A 10 -30.97 -13.30 -43.80
N ASN A 11 -30.91 -13.84 -42.58
CA ASN A 11 -29.70 -13.92 -41.74
C ASN A 11 -29.07 -12.58 -41.30
N TRP A 12 -29.80 -11.46 -41.39
CA TRP A 12 -29.35 -10.15 -40.89
C TRP A 12 -30.29 -9.64 -39.78
N TYR A 13 -29.72 -9.38 -38.61
CA TYR A 13 -30.41 -8.92 -37.40
C TYR A 13 -29.69 -7.71 -36.82
N ASP A 14 -30.47 -6.79 -36.27
CA ASP A 14 -29.98 -5.70 -35.43
C ASP A 14 -30.42 -5.93 -33.99
N CYS A 15 -29.48 -5.92 -33.05
CA CYS A 15 -29.71 -6.34 -31.67
C CYS A 15 -29.37 -5.23 -30.69
N ILE A 16 -30.34 -4.87 -29.85
CA ILE A 16 -30.11 -4.03 -28.68
C ILE A 16 -29.72 -4.95 -27.53
N CYS A 17 -28.44 -4.90 -27.16
CA CYS A 17 -27.88 -5.73 -26.10
C CYS A 17 -28.14 -5.16 -24.71
N GLN A 18 -28.23 -6.04 -23.72
CA GLN A 18 -28.25 -5.64 -22.32
C GLN A 18 -26.89 -5.04 -21.92
N ARG A 19 -26.86 -4.23 -20.86
CA ARG A 19 -25.63 -3.61 -20.37
C ARG A 19 -24.58 -4.70 -20.08
N GLY A 20 -23.38 -4.53 -20.60
CA GLY A 20 -22.28 -5.49 -20.45
C GLY A 20 -22.30 -6.65 -21.45
N TYR A 21 -23.11 -6.59 -22.50
CA TYR A 21 -23.12 -7.53 -23.62
C TYR A 21 -23.00 -6.80 -24.95
N GLY A 22 -22.24 -7.39 -25.87
CA GLY A 22 -21.94 -6.81 -27.19
C GLY A 22 -21.78 -7.86 -28.27
N GLY A 23 -21.60 -7.39 -29.49
CA GLY A 23 -21.57 -8.22 -30.70
C GLY A 23 -22.89 -8.14 -31.46
N LYS A 24 -22.91 -8.74 -32.66
CA LYS A 24 -24.06 -8.64 -33.58
C LYS A 24 -25.30 -9.30 -33.00
N ASN A 25 -25.10 -10.36 -32.22
CA ASN A 25 -26.12 -11.17 -31.56
C ASN A 25 -25.99 -11.09 -30.03
N CYS A 26 -25.31 -10.07 -29.51
CA CYS A 26 -24.98 -9.92 -28.09
C CYS A 26 -24.20 -11.12 -27.52
N GLU A 27 -23.30 -11.72 -28.31
CA GLU A 27 -22.61 -12.98 -28.04
C GLU A 27 -21.47 -12.89 -27.02
N PHE A 28 -20.82 -11.73 -26.89
CA PHE A 28 -19.73 -11.53 -25.93
C PHE A 28 -20.16 -10.59 -24.81
N PHE A 29 -19.45 -10.65 -23.68
CA PHE A 29 -19.67 -9.75 -22.55
C PHE A 29 -18.50 -8.77 -22.38
N TYR A 30 -18.77 -7.65 -21.73
CA TYR A 30 -17.80 -6.62 -21.35
C TYR A 30 -18.26 -5.88 -20.09
N CYS A 31 -17.43 -4.98 -19.58
CA CYS A 31 -17.68 -4.23 -18.36
C CYS A 31 -17.83 -2.71 -18.66
N VAL A 32 -18.85 -2.07 -18.08
CA VAL A 32 -19.15 -0.63 -18.25
C VAL A 32 -19.49 0.05 -16.91
N PRO A 33 -18.68 1.00 -16.43
CA PRO A 33 -17.31 1.33 -16.88
C PRO A 33 -16.37 0.11 -16.82
N PRO A 34 -15.24 0.16 -17.55
CA PRO A 34 -14.26 -0.93 -17.49
C PRO A 34 -13.76 -1.11 -16.06
N CYS A 35 -13.58 -2.36 -15.67
CA CYS A 35 -12.86 -2.74 -14.45
C CYS A 35 -11.49 -2.06 -14.43
N ASN A 36 -10.94 -1.80 -13.25
CA ASN A 36 -9.61 -1.21 -13.17
C ASN A 36 -8.54 -2.20 -13.67
N ALA A 37 -7.91 -1.90 -14.80
CA ALA A 37 -6.94 -2.79 -15.44
C ALA A 37 -5.71 -3.11 -14.55
N ASP A 38 -5.37 -2.24 -13.60
CA ASP A 38 -4.22 -2.44 -12.71
C ASP A 38 -4.51 -3.39 -11.55
N TYR A 39 -5.79 -3.62 -11.22
CA TYR A 39 -6.18 -4.30 -9.98
C TYR A 39 -7.10 -5.51 -10.16
N GLU A 40 -7.56 -5.82 -11.37
CA GLU A 40 -8.59 -6.84 -11.61
C GLU A 40 -8.84 -7.26 -13.07
N ASN A 41 -9.75 -8.23 -13.23
CA ASN A 41 -10.27 -8.71 -14.53
C ASN A 41 -11.82 -8.71 -14.58
N CYS A 42 -12.37 -8.55 -15.79
CA CYS A 42 -13.81 -8.66 -16.07
C CYS A 42 -14.17 -10.14 -16.26
N THR A 43 -14.87 -10.73 -15.28
CA THR A 43 -15.21 -12.18 -15.27
C THR A 43 -16.64 -12.46 -15.74
N GLY A 44 -17.42 -11.43 -16.00
CA GLY A 44 -18.79 -11.53 -16.50
C GLY A 44 -19.35 -10.17 -16.94
N PRO A 45 -20.61 -10.10 -17.39
CA PRO A 45 -21.24 -8.87 -17.87
C PRO A 45 -21.32 -7.82 -16.75
N ASN A 46 -20.47 -6.80 -16.79
CA ASN A 46 -20.26 -5.83 -15.70
C ASN A 46 -19.90 -6.46 -14.34
N ILE A 47 -19.25 -7.62 -14.31
CA ILE A 47 -18.76 -8.24 -13.08
C ILE A 47 -17.24 -8.14 -13.07
N CYS A 48 -16.70 -7.38 -12.10
CA CYS A 48 -15.27 -7.24 -11.90
C CYS A 48 -14.81 -8.07 -10.69
N SER A 49 -13.72 -8.83 -10.87
CA SER A 49 -13.12 -9.67 -9.84
C SER A 49 -11.84 -9.05 -9.31
N CYS A 50 -11.96 -8.39 -8.16
CA CYS A 50 -10.88 -7.63 -7.53
C CYS A 50 -9.81 -8.53 -6.94
N LEU A 51 -8.60 -8.48 -7.51
CA LEU A 51 -7.46 -9.25 -7.00
C LEU A 51 -6.84 -8.57 -5.77
N ASN A 52 -6.94 -7.25 -5.69
CA ASN A 52 -6.47 -6.50 -4.53
C ASN A 52 -7.58 -6.39 -3.48
N LYS A 53 -7.38 -7.04 -2.33
CA LYS A 53 -8.29 -6.98 -1.16
C LYS A 53 -8.61 -5.57 -0.67
N ASN A 54 -7.75 -4.62 -0.97
CA ASN A 54 -7.92 -3.22 -0.61
C ASN A 54 -8.74 -2.44 -1.65
N LYS A 55 -9.29 -3.08 -2.67
CA LYS A 55 -10.16 -2.44 -3.67
C LYS A 55 -11.59 -2.94 -3.51
N THR A 56 -12.54 -2.05 -3.72
CA THR A 56 -13.97 -2.37 -3.55
C THR A 56 -14.70 -2.49 -4.87
N ILE A 57 -15.62 -3.46 -4.92
CA ILE A 57 -16.61 -3.61 -6.00
C ILE A 57 -17.44 -2.32 -6.20
N PRO A 58 -18.07 -2.13 -7.37
CA PRO A 58 -18.15 -3.06 -8.51
C PRO A 58 -17.07 -2.87 -9.58
N PHE A 59 -16.18 -1.88 -9.48
CA PHE A 59 -15.17 -1.57 -10.52
C PHE A 59 -13.73 -1.45 -9.97
N CYS A 60 -13.51 -1.83 -8.71
CA CYS A 60 -12.24 -1.77 -7.98
C CYS A 60 -11.34 -0.58 -8.26
N ASN A 61 -12.03 0.55 -8.35
CA ASN A 61 -11.47 1.88 -8.48
C ASN A 61 -11.44 2.62 -7.14
N ILE A 62 -12.16 2.13 -6.12
CA ILE A 62 -12.18 2.71 -4.77
C ILE A 62 -11.30 1.85 -3.86
N THR A 63 -10.38 2.49 -3.17
CA THR A 63 -9.49 1.87 -2.18
C THR A 63 -10.13 1.90 -0.80
N THR A 64 -10.04 0.78 -0.08
CA THR A 64 -10.49 0.62 1.31
C THR A 64 -9.36 0.08 2.20
N CYS A 65 -9.54 0.18 3.52
CA CYS A 65 -8.72 -0.51 4.50
C CYS A 65 -9.31 -1.90 4.77
N ALA A 66 -8.65 -2.94 4.28
CA ALA A 66 -8.83 -4.30 4.74
C ALA A 66 -8.20 -4.47 6.15
N GLU A 67 -8.57 -5.56 6.84
CA GLU A 67 -8.12 -5.85 8.21
C GLU A 67 -6.59 -5.90 8.33
N ASP A 68 -5.91 -6.37 7.29
CA ASP A 68 -4.48 -6.57 7.19
C ASP A 68 -3.83 -5.64 6.14
N SER A 69 -4.43 -4.47 5.88
CA SER A 69 -3.80 -3.42 5.05
C SER A 69 -2.52 -2.86 5.66
N CYS A 70 -2.41 -2.89 7.00
CA CYS A 70 -1.25 -2.44 7.74
C CYS A 70 -0.82 -3.56 8.70
N GLU A 71 0.45 -3.93 8.65
CA GLU A 71 1.03 -4.96 9.51
C GLU A 71 1.27 -4.41 10.93
N HIS A 72 1.54 -5.33 11.86
CA HIS A 72 1.96 -5.03 13.23
C HIS A 72 1.07 -4.03 13.99
N GLY A 73 -0.24 -4.05 13.70
CA GLY A 73 -1.23 -3.20 14.35
C GLY A 73 -1.19 -1.73 13.92
N GLY A 74 -0.60 -1.42 12.76
CA GLY A 74 -0.65 -0.09 12.18
C GLY A 74 -2.08 0.38 11.92
N LYS A 75 -2.38 1.66 12.17
CA LYS A 75 -3.72 2.21 11.89
C LYS A 75 -3.84 2.58 10.42
N CYS A 76 -4.74 1.92 9.70
CA CYS A 76 -4.99 2.21 8.29
C CYS A 76 -5.85 3.48 8.12
N LYS A 77 -5.45 4.32 7.15
CA LYS A 77 -6.21 5.47 6.67
C LYS A 77 -6.15 5.52 5.14
N ILE A 78 -7.16 6.12 4.53
CA ILE A 78 -7.20 6.33 3.08
C ILE A 78 -7.03 7.83 2.82
N ARG A 79 -6.12 8.20 1.91
CA ARG A 79 -6.06 9.55 1.32
C ARG A 79 -5.76 9.45 -0.17
N TYR A 80 -6.43 10.26 -0.97
CA TYR A 80 -6.26 10.30 -2.43
C TYR A 80 -6.32 8.90 -3.06
N ASN A 81 -7.25 8.06 -2.60
CA ASN A 81 -7.42 6.67 -3.06
C ASN A 81 -6.20 5.75 -2.83
N ALA A 82 -5.32 6.09 -1.89
CA ALA A 82 -4.19 5.29 -1.47
C ALA A 82 -4.25 4.97 0.03
N ILE A 83 -3.72 3.81 0.41
CA ILE A 83 -3.55 3.40 1.81
C ILE A 83 -2.37 4.14 2.42
N ILE A 84 -2.59 4.67 3.62
CA ILE A 84 -1.58 5.25 4.50
C ILE A 84 -1.65 4.53 5.84
N CYS A 85 -0.57 3.88 6.22
CA CYS A 85 -0.46 3.20 7.52
C CYS A 85 0.26 4.08 8.54
N MET A 86 -0.37 4.28 9.70
CA MET A 86 0.26 4.93 10.85
C MET A 86 0.89 3.86 11.74
N CYS A 87 2.21 3.68 11.61
CA CYS A 87 2.98 2.68 12.33
C CYS A 87 3.35 3.13 13.74
N ASN A 88 3.65 2.16 14.63
CA ASN A 88 4.42 2.45 15.84
C ASN A 88 5.89 2.65 15.45
N THR A 89 6.29 3.88 15.19
CA THR A 89 7.60 4.25 14.64
C THR A 89 8.80 3.98 15.55
N SER A 90 8.58 3.56 16.80
CA SER A 90 9.64 3.03 17.67
C SER A 90 10.01 1.57 17.35
N LYS A 91 9.13 0.84 16.65
CA LYS A 91 9.27 -0.60 16.40
C LYS A 91 9.13 -0.98 14.92
N TYR A 92 8.28 -0.27 14.17
CA TYR A 92 7.95 -0.61 12.80
C TYR A 92 7.92 0.62 11.88
N ALA A 93 8.33 0.41 10.62
CA ALA A 93 8.27 1.36 9.52
C ALA A 93 7.94 0.62 8.21
N GLY A 94 7.99 1.35 7.10
CA GLY A 94 7.53 0.85 5.79
C GLY A 94 6.22 1.50 5.38
N GLN A 95 5.79 1.25 4.15
CA GLN A 95 4.53 1.79 3.64
C GLN A 95 3.32 1.18 4.37
N PHE A 96 3.46 -0.09 4.77
CA PHE A 96 2.43 -0.90 5.40
C PHE A 96 2.86 -1.38 6.79
N CYS A 97 3.86 -0.75 7.41
CA CYS A 97 4.44 -1.15 8.70
C CYS A 97 5.08 -2.55 8.71
N GLU A 98 5.51 -3.01 7.54
CA GLU A 98 6.06 -4.35 7.31
C GLU A 98 7.52 -4.52 7.75
N LYS A 99 8.22 -3.41 8.05
CA LYS A 99 9.64 -3.42 8.41
C LYS A 99 9.83 -3.18 9.87
N GLU A 100 10.60 -4.04 10.53
CA GLU A 100 11.07 -3.79 11.89
C GLU A 100 12.17 -2.72 11.89
N CYS A 101 12.11 -1.81 12.86
CA CYS A 101 13.20 -0.88 13.12
C CYS A 101 14.40 -1.68 13.69
N PRO A 102 15.61 -1.57 13.13
CA PRO A 102 16.79 -2.22 13.71
C PRO A 102 17.08 -1.71 15.12
N LYS A 103 17.48 -2.63 15.99
CA LYS A 103 17.99 -2.31 17.33
C LYS A 103 19.39 -1.68 17.17
N PRO A 104 19.73 -0.58 17.90
CA PRO A 104 19.06 -0.08 19.09
C PRO A 104 18.25 1.21 18.84
N CYS A 105 17.04 1.10 18.30
CA CYS A 105 16.03 2.16 18.44
C CYS A 105 15.41 2.11 19.86
N LEU A 106 16.23 2.17 20.93
CA LEU A 106 15.71 2.09 22.30
C LEU A 106 14.97 3.38 22.72
N TYR A 107 15.27 4.50 22.06
CA TYR A 107 14.72 5.84 22.36
C TYR A 107 14.56 6.72 21.09
N GLY A 108 14.31 6.09 19.94
CA GLY A 108 14.27 6.78 18.63
C GLY A 108 13.08 6.40 17.76
N ILE A 109 12.90 7.15 16.68
CA ILE A 109 11.89 6.95 15.63
C ILE A 109 12.64 6.48 14.39
N CYS A 110 12.18 5.40 13.74
CA CYS A 110 12.65 5.03 12.42
C CYS A 110 11.66 5.47 11.33
N SER A 111 12.18 5.96 10.21
CA SER A 111 11.40 6.38 9.06
C SER A 111 11.92 5.70 7.79
N TYR A 112 10.99 5.18 7.00
CA TYR A 112 11.31 4.48 5.75
C TYR A 112 11.16 5.40 4.55
N PHE A 113 12.21 5.48 3.74
CA PHE A 113 12.19 6.05 2.39
C PHE A 113 12.37 4.91 1.39
N LYS A 114 11.87 5.09 0.15
CA LYS A 114 11.93 4.04 -0.89
C LYS A 114 13.35 3.47 -1.09
N THR A 115 14.39 4.28 -0.91
CA THR A 115 15.79 3.89 -1.13
C THR A 115 16.58 3.55 0.12
N HIS A 116 16.18 4.03 1.31
CA HIS A 116 16.94 3.84 2.55
C HIS A 116 16.08 4.11 3.79
N MET A 117 16.54 3.65 4.95
CA MET A 117 15.93 3.97 6.25
C MET A 117 16.71 5.07 6.97
N LYS A 118 16.00 5.99 7.62
CA LYS A 118 16.58 7.01 8.51
C LYS A 118 16.13 6.78 9.95
N TYR A 119 16.99 7.14 10.89
CA TYR A 119 16.74 7.01 12.33
C TYR A 119 16.92 8.37 13.01
N TYR A 120 15.97 8.71 13.86
CA TYR A 120 15.98 9.95 14.63
C TYR A 120 16.00 9.62 16.12
N LEU A 121 16.99 10.14 16.85
CA LEU A 121 17.06 10.00 18.31
C LEU A 121 16.24 11.12 18.97
N SER A 122 15.36 10.76 19.90
CA SER A 122 14.59 11.76 20.65
C SER A 122 15.45 12.38 21.76
N ASN A 123 15.79 13.66 21.63
CA ASN A 123 16.53 14.41 22.64
C ASN A 123 15.56 14.85 23.75
N SER A 124 15.51 14.12 24.87
CA SER A 124 15.10 14.72 26.16
C SER A 124 15.61 14.02 27.42
N GLU A 125 15.90 12.72 27.41
CA GLU A 125 16.39 11.99 28.61
C GLU A 125 17.66 11.15 28.34
N ILE A 126 18.13 11.14 27.09
CA ILE A 126 19.27 10.31 26.65
C ILE A 126 20.60 10.83 27.21
N PHE A 127 20.70 12.10 27.58
CA PHE A 127 21.95 12.71 28.05
C PHE A 127 22.53 11.99 29.28
N PHE A 128 21.70 11.50 30.19
CA PHE A 128 22.15 10.84 31.43
C PHE A 128 22.48 9.35 31.24
N HIS A 129 21.63 8.58 30.57
CA HIS A 129 21.87 7.15 30.35
C HIS A 129 22.98 6.87 29.32
N VAL A 130 23.13 7.75 28.32
CA VAL A 130 24.22 7.65 27.35
C VAL A 130 25.54 8.12 27.94
N ILE A 131 25.58 9.09 28.86
CA ILE A 131 26.83 9.41 29.59
C ILE A 131 27.31 8.23 30.44
N TYR A 132 26.42 7.60 31.22
CA TYR A 132 26.82 6.46 32.06
C TYR A 132 27.15 5.19 31.24
N GLY A 133 26.38 4.92 30.18
CA GLY A 133 26.64 3.79 29.28
C GLY A 133 27.85 3.99 28.35
N LEU A 134 28.13 5.23 27.93
CA LEU A 134 29.32 5.56 27.14
C LEU A 134 30.56 5.65 28.01
N LEU A 135 30.54 6.16 29.25
CA LEU A 135 31.70 6.09 30.16
C LEU A 135 32.15 4.64 30.38
N HIS A 136 31.21 3.70 30.49
CA HIS A 136 31.50 2.28 30.64
C HIS A 136 32.10 1.63 29.37
N ARG A 137 31.87 2.20 28.18
CA ARG A 137 32.47 1.75 26.91
C ARG A 137 33.70 2.56 26.47
N TYR A 138 33.86 3.80 26.95
CA TYR A 138 34.93 4.71 26.57
C TYR A 138 36.28 4.39 27.25
N MET A 139 36.27 3.64 28.36
CA MET A 139 37.49 2.97 28.86
C MET A 139 37.94 1.79 27.99
N THR A 140 37.15 1.39 27.00
CA THR A 140 37.40 0.15 26.23
C THR A 140 37.49 0.30 24.72
N ASN A 141 37.50 1.50 24.10
CA ASN A 141 38.17 1.76 22.82
C ASN A 141 37.79 3.13 22.21
N LEU A 142 38.84 3.88 21.91
CA LEU A 142 38.88 5.19 21.24
C LEU A 142 38.12 5.29 19.90
N LYS A 143 37.56 6.49 19.68
CA LYS A 143 37.16 7.20 18.41
C LYS A 143 35.72 7.06 17.90
N ILE A 144 34.82 7.97 18.31
CA ILE A 144 33.72 8.54 17.48
C ILE A 144 33.42 9.98 18.00
N ALA A 145 33.96 11.04 17.40
CA ALA A 145 33.44 11.84 16.28
C ALA A 145 32.30 12.84 16.65
N LYS A 146 32.66 14.13 16.56
CA LYS A 146 31.93 15.40 16.83
C LYS A 146 30.44 15.49 16.43
N ASN A 147 29.72 16.29 17.22
CA ASN A 147 28.41 16.88 16.95
C ASN A 147 28.27 17.46 15.53
N GLU A 148 27.31 16.91 14.81
CA GLU A 148 26.54 17.49 13.70
C GLU A 148 25.29 16.62 13.59
N HIS A 149 24.18 17.14 13.07
CA HIS A 149 23.02 16.31 12.71
C HIS A 149 23.47 15.24 11.71
N ARG A 150 23.90 14.07 12.19
CA ARG A 150 24.45 13.03 11.33
C ARG A 150 23.32 12.15 10.83
N GLU A 151 22.99 12.36 9.56
CA GLU A 151 22.30 11.38 8.74
C GLU A 151 23.20 10.14 8.63
N TYR A 152 22.76 9.01 9.17
CA TYR A 152 23.43 7.73 8.95
C TYR A 152 22.65 6.96 7.88
N SER A 153 23.18 6.98 6.65
CA SER A 153 22.76 6.08 5.57
C SER A 153 23.59 4.80 5.67
N LEU A 154 22.95 3.66 5.92
CA LEU A 154 23.56 2.35 5.72
C LEU A 154 23.16 1.85 4.34
N ALA A 155 24.14 1.72 3.44
CA ALA A 155 23.99 0.99 2.20
C ALA A 155 23.89 -0.51 2.54
N ILE A 156 22.85 -1.17 2.03
CA ILE A 156 22.71 -2.62 2.03
C ILE A 156 23.45 -3.14 0.79
#